data_AF-A0A6P4IPK8-F1
#
_entry.id   AF-A0A6P4IPK8-F1
#
_cell.length_a   1.000
_cell.length_b   1.000
_cell.length_c   1.000
_cell.angle_alpha   90.00
_cell.angle_beta   90.00
_cell.angle_gamma   90.00
#
_symmetry.space_group_name_H-M   'P 1'
#
loop_
_entity.id
_entity.type
_entity.pdbx_description
1 polymer ?
#
loop_
_entity_poly.entity_id
_entity_poly.type
_entity_poly.pdbx_seq_one_letter_code
_entity_poly.pdbx_strand_id
1 'polypeptide(L)'
;MQSISEMTEIGESAERASELLKLANDHYKVFQDDTRRAHKVLLLGQTLIKSQKIYPWIVVQPKCDEINRVCALIELHLCKRLDTLAKNHELMERVDSANQWCANGVELLASQNMEKSSASADLAKLLDFIASASDFKLSSPKEFKQIFLESTTPETKALVSQVLQRIDDVSLMCDKRIASLKKLTLKPPRPVQQVTPEPAVPLQPLGGAPHFMLKPIKMMKKG
;
A
#
# COMPACT_ATOMS: atom_id res chain seq x y z
N MET A 1 5.78 -22.41 -26.71
CA MET A 1 6.54 -21.21 -26.28
C MET A 1 5.77 -20.01 -26.81
N GLN A 2 5.29 -19.13 -25.92
CA GLN A 2 4.49 -17.97 -26.30
C GLN A 2 5.34 -16.99 -27.13
N SER A 3 4.73 -16.33 -28.13
CA SER A 3 5.43 -15.31 -28.92
C SER A 3 5.64 -14.04 -28.11
N ILE A 4 6.74 -13.30 -28.34
CA ILE A 4 7.00 -12.01 -27.69
C ILE A 4 5.85 -11.02 -27.94
N SER A 5 5.22 -11.09 -29.11
CA SER A 5 4.05 -10.27 -29.46
C SER A 5 2.83 -10.54 -28.59
N GLU A 6 2.75 -11.73 -27.98
CA GLU A 6 1.65 -12.16 -27.12
C GLU A 6 1.95 -11.86 -25.63
N MET A 7 3.18 -11.44 -25.29
CA MET A 7 3.58 -11.09 -23.92
C MET A 7 3.16 -9.65 -23.58
N THR A 8 1.85 -9.41 -23.51
CA THR A 8 1.28 -8.07 -23.28
C THR A 8 0.90 -7.80 -21.82
N GLU A 9 0.64 -8.84 -21.04
CA GLU A 9 0.21 -8.73 -19.65
C GLU A 9 1.27 -8.05 -18.76
N ILE A 10 0.88 -7.19 -17.81
CA ILE A 10 1.85 -6.46 -16.99
C ILE A 10 1.85 -6.93 -15.52
N GLY A 11 0.70 -7.43 -15.04
CA GLY A 11 0.50 -7.90 -13.67
C GLY A 11 0.05 -6.78 -12.73
N GLU A 12 -0.99 -7.05 -11.94
CA GLU A 12 -1.59 -6.10 -10.98
C GLU A 12 -1.24 -6.44 -9.52
N SER A 13 -0.28 -7.34 -9.29
CA SER A 13 0.29 -7.66 -7.98
C SER A 13 1.81 -7.85 -8.10
N ALA A 14 2.54 -7.67 -6.99
CA ALA A 14 3.99 -7.85 -6.98
C ALA A 14 4.38 -9.29 -7.37
N GLU A 15 3.65 -10.28 -6.84
CA GLU A 15 3.84 -11.69 -7.19
C GLU A 15 3.68 -11.94 -8.70
N ARG A 16 2.56 -11.47 -9.29
CA ARG A 16 2.31 -11.70 -10.71
C ARG A 16 3.32 -10.96 -11.60
N ALA A 17 3.68 -9.73 -11.26
CA ALA A 17 4.70 -8.97 -11.97
C ALA A 17 6.08 -9.67 -11.90
N SER A 18 6.40 -10.29 -10.77
CA SER A 18 7.65 -11.05 -10.56
C SER A 18 7.69 -12.31 -11.43
N GLU A 19 6.60 -13.06 -11.48
CA GLU A 19 6.46 -14.22 -12.37
C GLU A 19 6.63 -13.85 -13.84
N LEU A 20 5.99 -12.77 -14.28
CA LEU A 20 6.09 -12.27 -15.65
C LEU A 20 7.53 -11.83 -15.98
N LEU A 21 8.21 -11.16 -15.04
CA LEU A 21 9.59 -10.74 -15.20
C LEU A 21 10.54 -11.96 -15.29
N LYS A 22 10.31 -12.98 -14.46
CA LYS A 22 11.06 -14.24 -14.53
C LYS A 22 10.86 -14.94 -15.87
N LEU A 23 9.61 -15.05 -16.32
CA LEU A 23 9.27 -15.62 -17.62
C LEU A 23 9.98 -14.86 -18.75
N ALA A 24 9.92 -13.53 -18.76
CA ALA A 24 10.61 -12.72 -19.76
C ALA A 24 12.14 -12.90 -19.75
N ASN A 25 12.75 -13.06 -18.58
CA ASN A 25 14.17 -13.37 -18.46
C ASN A 25 14.51 -14.75 -19.03
N ASP A 26 13.67 -15.76 -18.80
CA ASP A 26 13.89 -17.09 -19.36
C ASP A 26 13.76 -17.09 -20.88
N HIS A 27 12.80 -16.33 -21.44
CA HIS A 27 12.73 -16.09 -22.89
C HIS A 27 13.98 -15.38 -23.42
N TYR A 28 14.52 -14.41 -22.67
CA TYR A 28 15.75 -13.71 -23.06
C TYR A 28 16.97 -14.65 -23.10
N LYS A 29 17.09 -15.60 -22.16
CA LYS A 29 18.16 -16.61 -22.20
C LYS A 29 18.06 -17.50 -23.45
N VAL A 30 16.85 -17.96 -23.78
CA VAL A 30 16.62 -18.73 -25.03
C VAL A 30 17.01 -17.90 -26.25
N PHE A 31 16.61 -16.63 -26.28
CA PHE A 31 16.98 -15.71 -27.36
C PHE A 31 18.50 -15.52 -27.50
N GLN A 32 19.25 -15.45 -26.40
CA GLN A 32 20.71 -15.37 -26.44
C GLN A 32 21.34 -16.60 -27.08
N ASP A 33 20.82 -17.80 -26.78
CA ASP A 33 21.28 -19.04 -27.40
C ASP A 33 20.97 -19.09 -28.89
N ASP A 34 19.78 -18.63 -29.28
CA ASP A 34 19.33 -18.55 -30.67
C ASP A 34 20.17 -17.55 -31.46
N THR A 35 20.44 -16.39 -30.88
CA THR A 35 21.30 -15.35 -31.44
C THR A 35 22.72 -15.85 -31.62
N ARG A 36 23.27 -16.65 -30.69
CA ARG A 36 24.59 -17.26 -30.86
C ARG A 36 24.62 -18.24 -32.04
N ARG A 37 23.54 -18.99 -32.26
CA ARG A 37 23.43 -19.88 -33.45
C ARG A 37 23.29 -19.07 -34.73
N ALA A 38 22.50 -18.00 -34.73
CA ALA A 38 22.38 -17.06 -35.85
C ALA A 38 23.74 -16.45 -36.23
N HIS A 39 24.55 -16.03 -35.25
CA HIS A 39 25.90 -15.53 -35.50
C HIS A 39 26.81 -16.54 -36.21
N LYS A 40 26.73 -17.84 -35.86
CA LYS A 40 27.48 -18.88 -36.59
C LYS A 40 27.04 -18.98 -38.05
N VAL A 41 25.74 -18.92 -38.31
CA VAL A 41 25.19 -18.94 -39.68
C VAL A 41 25.63 -17.70 -40.47
N LEU A 42 25.64 -16.53 -39.83
CA LEU A 42 26.13 -15.29 -40.42
C LEU A 42 27.61 -15.41 -40.83
N LEU A 43 28.47 -15.94 -39.96
CA LEU A 43 29.89 -16.16 -40.29
C LEU A 43 30.08 -17.12 -41.48
N LEU A 44 29.29 -18.19 -41.57
CA LEU A 44 29.31 -19.10 -42.71
C LEU A 44 28.83 -18.40 -43.99
N GLY A 45 27.75 -17.61 -43.91
CA GLY A 45 27.26 -16.80 -45.02
C GLY A 45 28.32 -15.82 -45.54
N GLN A 46 29.01 -15.13 -44.63
CA GLN A 46 30.11 -14.23 -44.99
C GLN A 46 31.29 -14.96 -45.63
N THR A 47 31.59 -16.19 -45.19
CA THR A 47 32.61 -17.03 -45.82
C THR A 47 32.23 -17.42 -47.24
N LEU A 48 30.96 -17.78 -47.48
CA LEU A 48 30.45 -18.11 -48.82
C LEU A 48 30.50 -16.91 -49.77
N ILE A 49 30.13 -15.72 -49.28
CA ILE A 49 30.19 -14.48 -50.07
C ILE A 49 31.64 -14.15 -50.48
N LYS A 50 32.61 -14.37 -49.59
CA LYS A 50 34.04 -14.13 -49.86
C LYS A 50 34.66 -15.11 -50.86
N SER A 51 33.98 -16.20 -51.23
CA SER A 51 34.49 -17.20 -52.20
C SER A 51 34.55 -16.73 -53.67
N GLN A 52 34.37 -15.42 -53.92
CA GLN A 52 34.55 -14.72 -55.21
C GLN A 52 33.68 -15.21 -56.37
N LYS A 53 32.53 -15.85 -56.09
CA LYS A 53 31.48 -16.10 -57.08
C LYS A 53 30.40 -15.02 -56.96
N ILE A 54 29.93 -14.45 -58.08
CA ILE A 54 28.92 -13.37 -58.13
C ILE A 54 27.58 -13.83 -57.51
N TYR A 55 27.19 -15.07 -57.75
CA TYR A 55 25.86 -15.59 -57.39
C TYR A 55 25.61 -15.71 -55.87
N PRO A 56 26.57 -16.20 -55.04
CA PRO A 56 26.46 -16.15 -53.59
C PRO A 56 26.17 -14.78 -52.99
N TRP A 57 26.74 -13.68 -53.52
CA TRP A 57 26.48 -12.35 -52.96
C TRP A 57 25.01 -11.93 -53.11
N ILE A 58 24.43 -12.08 -54.30
CA ILE A 58 23.04 -11.68 -54.59
C ILE A 58 22.03 -12.46 -53.72
N VAL A 59 22.31 -13.74 -53.45
CA VAL A 59 21.35 -14.63 -52.78
C VAL A 59 21.58 -14.71 -51.26
N VAL A 60 22.83 -14.69 -50.80
CA VAL A 60 23.18 -14.91 -49.39
C VAL A 60 23.19 -13.61 -48.60
N GLN A 61 23.68 -12.51 -49.18
CA GLN A 61 23.79 -11.24 -48.46
C GLN A 61 22.43 -10.75 -47.92
N PRO A 62 21.32 -10.76 -48.70
CA PRO A 62 20.02 -10.33 -48.18
C PRO A 62 19.51 -11.21 -47.02
N LYS A 63 19.86 -12.50 -47.01
CA LYS A 63 19.48 -13.41 -45.92
C LYS A 63 20.29 -13.13 -44.65
N CYS A 64 21.58 -12.80 -44.79
CA CYS A 64 22.40 -12.38 -43.66
C CYS A 64 21.88 -11.06 -43.06
N ASP A 65 21.53 -10.09 -43.91
CA ASP A 65 20.97 -8.81 -43.47
C ASP A 65 19.65 -9.01 -42.74
N GLU A 66 18.77 -9.87 -43.25
CA GLU A 66 17.50 -10.15 -42.61
C GLU A 66 17.66 -10.86 -41.26
N ILE A 67 18.57 -11.82 -41.14
CA ILE A 67 18.87 -12.48 -39.84
C ILE A 67 19.35 -11.44 -38.82
N ASN A 68 20.28 -10.57 -39.19
CA ASN A 68 20.75 -9.49 -38.32
C ASN A 68 19.60 -8.57 -37.90
N ARG A 69 18.77 -8.14 -38.86
CA ARG A 69 17.63 -7.25 -38.61
C ARG A 69 16.63 -7.88 -37.65
N VAL A 70 16.26 -9.14 -37.85
CA VAL A 70 15.30 -9.85 -37.00
C VAL A 70 15.86 -10.08 -35.60
N CYS A 71 17.13 -10.47 -35.46
CA CYS A 71 17.79 -10.57 -34.15
C CYS A 71 17.74 -9.24 -33.40
N ALA A 72 18.14 -8.14 -34.04
CA ALA A 72 18.11 -6.81 -33.42
C ALA A 72 16.70 -6.36 -33.01
N LEU A 73 15.68 -6.66 -33.83
CA LEU A 73 14.30 -6.33 -33.53
C LEU A 73 13.77 -7.11 -32.32
N ILE A 74 14.07 -8.41 -32.25
CA ILE A 74 13.69 -9.27 -31.13
C ILE A 74 14.37 -8.81 -29.84
N GLU A 75 15.68 -8.50 -29.90
CA GLU A 75 16.44 -7.97 -28.76
C GLU A 75 15.82 -6.68 -28.23
N LEU A 76 15.53 -5.73 -29.12
CA LEU A 76 14.88 -4.46 -28.76
C LEU A 76 13.55 -4.70 -28.04
N HIS A 77 12.70 -5.59 -28.57
CA HIS A 77 11.39 -5.89 -27.98
C HIS A 77 11.52 -6.59 -26.63
N LEU A 78 12.43 -7.55 -26.47
CA LEU A 78 12.66 -8.24 -25.19
C LEU A 78 13.23 -7.30 -24.13
N CYS A 79 14.22 -6.47 -24.47
CA CYS A 79 14.79 -5.49 -23.56
C CYS A 79 13.72 -4.49 -23.09
N LYS A 80 12.89 -3.98 -24.01
CA LYS A 80 11.76 -3.11 -23.65
C LYS A 80 10.75 -3.81 -22.74
N ARG A 81 10.46 -5.10 -23.01
CA ARG A 81 9.54 -5.90 -22.20
C ARG A 81 10.08 -6.12 -20.78
N LEU A 82 11.35 -6.46 -20.65
CA LEU A 82 12.03 -6.62 -19.36
C LEU A 82 12.03 -5.31 -18.55
N ASP A 83 12.37 -4.19 -19.18
CA ASP A 83 12.35 -2.87 -18.54
C ASP A 83 10.94 -2.49 -18.05
N THR A 84 9.93 -2.71 -18.89
CA THR A 84 8.53 -2.43 -18.53
C THR A 84 8.08 -3.26 -17.32
N LEU A 85 8.37 -4.56 -17.33
CA LEU A 85 7.99 -5.47 -16.25
C LEU A 85 8.76 -5.18 -14.95
N ALA A 86 10.05 -4.82 -15.03
CA ALA A 86 10.85 -4.46 -13.87
C ALA A 86 10.30 -3.21 -13.18
N LYS A 87 9.97 -2.17 -13.96
CA LYS A 87 9.34 -0.94 -13.45
C LYS A 87 7.97 -1.23 -12.83
N ASN A 88 7.16 -2.07 -13.48
CA ASN A 88 5.86 -2.44 -12.93
C ASN A 88 5.98 -3.26 -11.63
N HIS A 89 6.92 -4.19 -11.56
CA HIS A 89 7.18 -4.97 -10.34
C HIS A 89 7.52 -4.05 -9.16
N GLU A 90 8.45 -3.12 -9.36
CA GLU A 90 8.82 -2.15 -8.33
C GLU A 90 7.62 -1.28 -7.90
N LEU A 91 6.77 -0.88 -8.86
CA LEU A 91 5.53 -0.16 -8.56
C LEU A 91 4.58 -1.00 -7.68
N MET A 92 4.38 -2.27 -8.01
CA MET A 92 3.50 -3.14 -7.23
C MET A 92 4.03 -3.39 -5.81
N GLU A 93 5.35 -3.52 -5.61
CA GLU A 93 5.93 -3.62 -4.26
C GLU A 93 5.67 -2.37 -3.41
N ARG A 94 5.74 -1.19 -4.03
CA ARG A 94 5.40 0.08 -3.35
C ARG A 94 3.91 0.15 -3.01
N VAL A 95 3.04 -0.30 -3.92
CA VAL A 95 1.59 -0.39 -3.69
C VAL A 95 1.27 -1.31 -2.50
N ASP A 96 1.89 -2.49 -2.44
CA ASP A 96 1.68 -3.43 -1.35
C ASP A 96 2.17 -2.86 -0.02
N SER A 97 3.33 -2.20 -0.02
CA SER A 97 3.87 -1.52 1.17
C SER A 97 2.93 -0.41 1.67
N ALA A 98 2.40 0.40 0.75
CA ALA A 98 1.43 1.46 1.07
C ALA A 98 0.11 0.90 1.62
N ASN A 99 -0.40 -0.18 1.03
CA ASN A 99 -1.60 -0.84 1.52
C ASN A 99 -1.40 -1.41 2.94
N GLN A 100 -0.24 -2.02 3.21
CA GLN A 100 0.09 -2.51 4.53
C GLN A 100 0.21 -1.36 5.54
N TRP A 101 0.84 -0.25 5.17
CA TRP A 101 0.89 0.95 6.01
C TRP A 101 -0.52 1.46 6.33
N CYS A 102 -1.40 1.56 5.34
CA CYS A 102 -2.79 1.98 5.56
C CYS A 102 -3.54 1.03 6.51
N ALA A 103 -3.37 -0.28 6.35
CA ALA A 103 -3.99 -1.27 7.24
C ALA A 103 -3.50 -1.11 8.68
N ASN A 104 -2.20 -0.99 8.88
CA ASN A 104 -1.58 -0.76 10.18
C ASN A 104 -2.06 0.56 10.81
N GLY A 105 -2.24 1.62 10.01
CA GLY A 105 -2.74 2.91 10.48
C GLY A 105 -4.17 2.84 10.99
N VAL A 106 -5.04 2.14 10.27
CA VAL A 106 -6.43 1.90 10.70
C VAL A 106 -6.47 1.08 11.98
N GLU A 107 -5.67 0.01 12.06
CA GLU A 107 -5.57 -0.83 13.27
C GLU A 107 -5.03 -0.02 14.47
N LEU A 108 -3.97 0.77 14.26
CA LEU A 108 -3.41 1.63 15.28
C LEU A 108 -4.43 2.63 15.81
N LEU A 109 -5.21 3.26 14.92
CA LEU A 109 -6.27 4.21 15.27
C LEU A 109 -7.40 3.52 16.04
N ALA A 110 -7.83 2.34 15.62
CA ALA A 110 -8.87 1.56 16.26
C ALA A 110 -8.46 1.06 17.66
N SER A 111 -7.16 0.84 17.89
CA SER A 111 -6.61 0.32 19.14
C SER A 111 -6.44 1.37 20.24
N GLN A 112 -6.73 2.65 19.98
CA GLN A 112 -6.50 3.72 20.96
C GLN A 112 -7.61 3.83 21.98
N ASN A 113 -7.22 3.86 23.26
CA ASN A 113 -8.14 4.08 24.37
C ASN A 113 -8.45 5.58 24.57
N MET A 114 -9.58 5.86 25.23
CA MET A 114 -10.00 7.24 25.58
C MET A 114 -9.42 7.73 26.92
N GLU A 115 -8.60 6.92 27.58
CA GLU A 115 -8.04 7.23 28.89
C GLU A 115 -6.91 8.26 28.80
N LYS A 116 -6.81 9.13 29.82
CA LYS A 116 -5.77 10.16 29.86
C LYS A 116 -4.36 9.59 30.12
N SER A 117 -4.27 8.43 30.79
CA SER A 117 -3.03 7.75 31.17
C SER A 117 -2.22 7.28 29.96
N SER A 118 -2.88 6.92 28.85
CA SER A 118 -2.22 6.47 27.62
C SER A 118 -1.95 7.58 26.61
N ALA A 119 -2.51 8.78 26.80
CA ALA A 119 -2.54 9.83 25.78
C ALA A 119 -1.15 10.25 25.26
N SER A 120 -0.13 10.29 26.11
CA SER A 120 1.24 10.63 25.70
C SER A 120 1.89 9.50 24.88
N ALA A 121 1.65 8.25 25.23
CA ALA A 121 2.20 7.09 24.52
C ALA A 121 1.52 6.91 23.17
N ASP A 122 0.20 7.07 23.11
CA ASP A 122 -0.58 6.99 21.88
C ASP A 122 -0.21 8.12 20.90
N LEU A 123 0.11 9.31 21.43
CA LEU A 123 0.59 10.44 20.64
C LEU A 123 1.95 10.14 20.00
N ALA A 124 2.91 9.61 20.77
CA ALA A 124 4.23 9.24 20.25
C ALA A 124 4.12 8.19 19.15
N LYS A 125 3.35 7.11 19.38
CA LYS A 125 3.12 6.05 18.39
C LYS A 125 2.53 6.58 17.08
N LEU A 126 1.57 7.51 17.13
CA LEU A 126 1.00 8.09 15.91
C LEU A 126 1.98 9.00 15.17
N LEU A 127 2.82 9.77 15.88
CA LEU A 127 3.84 10.60 15.26
C LEU A 127 4.89 9.74 14.55
N ASP A 128 5.35 8.66 15.21
CA ASP A 128 6.29 7.70 14.62
C ASP A 128 5.67 6.99 13.41
N PHE A 129 4.39 6.62 13.49
CA PHE A 129 3.66 5.99 12.39
C PHE A 129 3.50 6.91 11.17
N ILE A 130 3.20 8.20 11.37
CA ILE A 130 3.16 9.16 10.26
C ILE A 130 4.57 9.32 9.66
N ALA A 131 5.61 9.37 10.49
CA ALA A 131 6.98 9.50 10.02
C ALA A 131 7.41 8.31 9.13
N SER A 132 6.94 7.09 9.42
CA SER A 132 7.27 5.90 8.62
C SER A 132 6.63 5.89 7.21
N ALA A 133 5.72 6.82 6.90
CA ALA A 133 5.17 6.97 5.56
C ALA A 133 6.25 7.22 4.49
N SER A 134 7.42 7.75 4.89
CA SER A 134 8.56 7.95 3.98
C SER A 134 9.23 6.66 3.51
N ASP A 135 9.06 5.54 4.23
CA ASP A 135 9.84 4.32 4.03
C ASP A 135 9.49 3.59 2.73
N PHE A 136 8.26 3.76 2.24
CA PHE A 136 7.81 3.25 0.94
C PHE A 136 7.86 4.31 -0.17
N LYS A 137 8.74 5.32 0.02
CA LYS A 137 9.09 6.36 -0.96
C LYS A 137 7.90 7.19 -1.43
N LEU A 138 6.97 7.51 -0.53
CA LEU A 138 5.90 8.48 -0.82
C LEU A 138 6.31 9.95 -0.60
N SER A 139 7.56 10.18 -0.23
CA SER A 139 8.03 11.45 0.32
C SER A 139 8.01 12.63 -0.66
N SER A 140 7.70 12.43 -1.95
CA SER A 140 7.48 13.55 -2.86
C SER A 140 6.32 13.36 -3.85
N PRO A 141 5.43 14.36 -3.97
CA PRO A 141 4.41 14.40 -5.02
C PRO A 141 4.97 14.32 -6.46
N LYS A 142 6.26 14.66 -6.66
CA LYS A 142 6.92 14.63 -7.97
C LYS A 142 7.29 13.22 -8.40
N GLU A 143 7.93 12.45 -7.52
CA GLU A 143 8.25 11.04 -7.76
C GLU A 143 6.96 10.24 -7.96
N PHE A 144 5.92 10.57 -7.19
CA PHE A 144 4.62 9.92 -7.33
C PHE A 144 3.91 10.23 -8.64
N LYS A 145 3.90 11.50 -9.05
CA LYS A 145 3.36 11.91 -10.35
C LYS A 145 4.10 11.23 -11.49
N GLN A 146 5.41 11.02 -11.34
CA GLN A 146 6.21 10.30 -12.31
C GLN A 146 5.80 8.83 -12.42
N ILE A 147 5.64 8.11 -11.29
CA ILE A 147 5.13 6.74 -11.25
C ILE A 147 3.75 6.61 -11.94
N PHE A 148 2.85 7.56 -11.67
CA PHE A 148 1.52 7.60 -12.29
C PHE A 148 1.56 7.87 -13.81
N LEU A 149 2.46 8.75 -14.27
CA LEU A 149 2.67 9.00 -15.69
C LEU A 149 3.32 7.80 -16.39
N GLU A 150 4.21 7.10 -15.71
CA GLU A 150 4.95 5.94 -16.21
C GLU A 150 4.12 4.64 -16.20
N SER A 151 2.97 4.64 -15.50
CA SER A 151 2.06 3.49 -15.41
C SER A 151 1.52 3.09 -16.79
N THR A 152 1.70 1.82 -17.14
CA THR A 152 1.49 1.31 -18.50
C THR A 152 0.02 1.10 -18.88
N THR A 153 -0.87 0.82 -17.92
CA THR A 153 -2.29 0.49 -18.18
C THR A 153 -3.27 1.36 -17.38
N PRO A 154 -4.52 1.53 -17.85
CA PRO A 154 -5.58 2.21 -17.09
C PRO A 154 -5.87 1.57 -15.73
N GLU A 155 -5.81 0.24 -15.64
CA GLU A 155 -6.09 -0.53 -14.44
C GLU A 155 -5.02 -0.26 -13.36
N THR A 156 -3.74 -0.29 -13.74
CA THR A 156 -2.63 0.11 -12.84
C THR A 156 -2.80 1.54 -12.34
N LYS A 157 -3.23 2.47 -13.22
CA LYS A 157 -3.47 3.86 -12.82
C LYS A 157 -4.60 3.97 -11.79
N ALA A 158 -5.70 3.24 -12.00
CA ALA A 158 -6.82 3.22 -11.06
C ALA A 158 -6.41 2.66 -9.69
N LEU A 159 -5.66 1.55 -9.68
CA LEU A 159 -5.12 0.95 -8.45
C LEU A 159 -4.24 1.95 -7.69
N VAL A 160 -3.28 2.59 -8.37
CA VAL A 160 -2.39 3.59 -7.77
C VAL A 160 -3.17 4.78 -7.21
N SER A 161 -4.18 5.29 -7.93
CA SER A 161 -5.04 6.37 -7.44
C SER A 161 -5.85 5.97 -6.20
N GLN A 162 -6.33 4.74 -6.13
CA GLN A 162 -7.09 4.26 -4.97
C GLN A 162 -6.21 4.17 -3.72
N VAL A 163 -5.00 3.63 -3.88
CA VAL A 163 -4.03 3.50 -2.78
C VAL A 163 -3.63 4.88 -2.25
N LEU A 164 -3.41 5.85 -3.14
CA LEU A 164 -3.17 7.25 -2.76
C LEU A 164 -4.28 7.83 -1.90
N GLN A 165 -5.52 7.71 -2.36
CA GLN A 165 -6.65 8.24 -1.60
C GLN A 165 -6.70 7.62 -0.20
N ARG A 166 -6.40 6.32 -0.10
CA ARG A 166 -6.36 5.61 1.19
C ARG A 166 -5.25 6.13 2.10
N ILE A 167 -4.07 6.46 1.55
CA ILE A 167 -2.97 7.07 2.31
C ILE A 167 -3.40 8.44 2.85
N ASP A 168 -4.00 9.28 2.01
CA ASP A 168 -4.49 10.61 2.40
C ASP A 168 -5.54 10.51 3.51
N ASP A 169 -6.49 9.58 3.38
CA ASP A 169 -7.56 9.35 4.35
C ASP A 169 -7.00 8.90 5.71
N VAL A 170 -6.07 7.93 5.73
CA VAL A 170 -5.42 7.45 6.95
C VAL A 170 -4.58 8.55 7.59
N SER A 171 -3.81 9.30 6.80
CA SER A 171 -3.00 10.42 7.29
C SER A 171 -3.88 11.47 7.97
N LEU A 172 -5.00 11.85 7.33
CA LEU A 172 -5.97 12.79 7.88
C LEU A 172 -6.61 12.28 9.19
N MET A 173 -6.92 10.98 9.27
CA MET A 173 -7.44 10.37 10.50
C MET A 173 -6.40 10.41 11.64
N CYS A 174 -5.13 10.09 11.34
CA CYS A 174 -4.02 10.21 12.27
C CYS A 174 -3.85 11.66 12.75
N ASP A 175 -3.86 12.65 11.85
CA ASP A 175 -3.73 14.08 12.20
C ASP A 175 -4.83 14.56 13.14
N LYS A 176 -6.10 14.20 12.83
CA LYS A 176 -7.25 14.52 13.70
C LYS A 176 -7.08 13.91 15.09
N ARG A 177 -6.57 12.69 15.17
CA ARG A 177 -6.35 12.00 16.45
C ARG A 177 -5.17 12.60 17.21
N ILE A 178 -4.05 12.89 16.56
CA ILE A 178 -2.90 13.62 17.12
C ILE A 178 -3.35 14.96 17.71
N ALA A 179 -4.13 15.75 16.97
CA ALA A 179 -4.64 17.03 17.45
C ALA A 179 -5.53 16.88 18.70
N SER A 180 -6.32 15.81 18.76
CA SER A 180 -7.18 15.49 19.92
C SER A 180 -6.36 15.04 21.13
N LEU A 181 -5.35 14.20 20.93
CA LEU A 181 -4.44 13.72 21.99
C LEU A 181 -3.61 14.87 22.58
N LYS A 182 -3.07 15.76 21.74
CA LYS A 182 -2.37 16.97 22.20
C LYS A 182 -3.24 17.80 23.16
N LYS A 183 -4.53 17.98 22.83
CA LYS A 183 -5.49 18.69 23.71
C LYS A 183 -5.75 17.95 25.03
N LEU A 184 -5.72 16.62 25.03
CA LEU A 184 -5.89 15.81 26.25
C LEU A 184 -4.66 15.88 27.17
N THR A 185 -3.46 15.89 26.60
CA THR A 185 -2.19 16.01 27.37
C THR A 185 -2.03 17.37 28.03
N LEU A 186 -2.64 18.42 27.48
CA LEU A 186 -2.55 19.80 28.00
C LEU A 186 -3.67 20.18 28.99
N LYS A 187 -4.68 19.33 29.21
CA LYS A 187 -5.80 19.65 30.10
C LYS A 187 -5.35 19.52 31.57
N PRO A 188 -5.27 20.62 32.35
CA PRO A 188 -4.99 20.53 33.78
C PRO A 188 -6.09 19.69 34.48
N PRO A 189 -5.78 19.03 35.61
CA PRO A 189 -6.81 18.35 36.39
C PRO A 189 -7.94 19.35 36.69
N ARG A 190 -9.20 18.95 36.47
CA ARG A 190 -10.33 19.81 36.83
C ARG A 190 -10.20 20.13 38.33
N PRO A 191 -10.44 21.39 38.75
CA PRO A 191 -10.54 21.70 40.17
C PRO A 191 -11.53 20.72 40.79
N VAL A 192 -11.05 19.90 41.72
CA VAL A 192 -11.93 19.04 42.50
C VAL A 192 -12.71 20.00 43.38
N GLN A 193 -13.97 20.26 43.03
CA GLN A 193 -14.87 20.97 43.93
C GLN A 193 -15.03 20.05 45.15
N GLN A 194 -14.38 20.40 46.26
CA GLN A 194 -14.55 19.70 47.52
C GLN A 194 -16.02 19.79 47.90
N VAL A 195 -16.73 18.69 47.73
CA VAL A 195 -18.11 18.57 48.21
C VAL A 195 -18.00 18.31 49.71
N THR A 196 -18.46 19.26 50.52
CA THR A 196 -18.51 19.09 51.98
C THR A 196 -19.39 17.86 52.28
N PRO A 197 -18.90 16.85 53.00
CA PRO A 197 -19.73 15.72 53.39
C PRO A 197 -20.88 16.23 54.27
N GLU A 198 -22.10 15.81 53.94
CA GLU A 198 -23.29 16.10 54.74
C GLU A 198 -23.09 15.53 56.16
N PRO A 199 -23.36 16.30 57.22
CA PRO A 199 -23.10 15.86 58.60
C PRO A 199 -23.92 14.59 58.89
N ALA A 200 -23.21 13.55 59.35
CA ALA A 200 -23.82 12.28 59.73
C ALA A 200 -24.86 12.50 60.84
N VAL A 201 -26.11 12.10 60.57
CA VAL A 201 -27.18 12.04 61.57
C VAL A 201 -26.76 11.02 62.65
N PRO A 202 -26.70 11.39 63.93
CA PRO A 202 -26.38 10.45 65.00
C PRO A 202 -27.40 9.30 65.04
N LEU A 203 -26.88 8.07 65.14
CA LEU A 203 -27.66 6.84 65.30
C LEU A 203 -28.54 6.95 66.56
N GLN A 204 -29.86 6.83 66.41
CA GLN A 204 -30.75 6.63 67.54
C GLN A 204 -30.57 5.19 68.11
N PRO A 205 -30.58 5.00 69.44
CA PRO A 205 -30.36 3.69 70.06
C PRO A 205 -31.52 2.72 69.80
N LEU A 206 -31.15 1.44 69.73
CA LEU A 206 -32.03 0.28 69.66
C LEU A 206 -32.78 0.12 71.00
N GLY A 207 -34.09 0.38 71.03
CA GLY A 207 -34.92 0.10 72.22
C GLY A 207 -36.42 0.28 71.95
N GLY A 208 -37.17 -0.83 71.92
CA GLY A 208 -38.65 -0.88 71.89
C GLY A 208 -39.27 -0.32 73.19
N ALA A 209 -40.58 -0.19 73.38
CA ALA A 209 -41.85 -0.54 72.74
C ALA A 209 -42.93 0.40 73.38
N PRO A 210 -44.27 0.20 73.34
CA PRO A 210 -45.17 -0.49 72.41
C PRO A 210 -46.32 0.42 71.89
N HIS A 211 -47.18 -0.21 71.07
CA HIS A 211 -48.48 0.20 70.56
C HIS A 211 -49.38 1.05 71.49
N PHE A 212 -49.96 2.12 70.94
CA PHE A 212 -51.28 2.61 71.33
C PHE A 212 -52.21 2.68 70.11
N MET A 213 -53.29 1.91 70.18
CA MET A 213 -54.45 1.95 69.29
C MET A 213 -55.45 3.03 69.74
N LEU A 214 -56.37 3.40 68.84
CA LEU A 214 -57.66 4.13 68.99
C LEU A 214 -57.59 5.60 68.49
N LYS A 215 -58.52 6.17 67.70
CA LYS A 215 -59.76 5.75 66.99
C LYS A 215 -60.17 6.93 66.04
N PRO A 216 -61.23 6.83 65.20
CA PRO A 216 -61.32 7.47 63.88
C PRO A 216 -61.85 8.91 63.86
N ILE A 217 -61.49 9.65 62.81
CA ILE A 217 -62.05 10.97 62.49
C ILE A 217 -63.36 10.80 61.69
N LYS A 218 -64.45 11.34 62.25
CA LYS A 218 -65.76 11.45 61.61
C LYS A 218 -65.68 12.37 60.38
N MET A 219 -66.19 11.89 59.24
CA MET A 219 -66.52 12.76 58.11
C MET A 219 -67.90 13.39 58.36
N MET A 220 -67.95 14.71 58.51
CA MET A 220 -69.18 15.49 58.33
C MET A 220 -69.25 15.94 56.87
N LYS A 221 -70.30 15.53 56.15
CA LYS A 221 -70.70 16.13 54.87
C LYS A 221 -72.15 16.60 54.99
N LYS A 222 -72.36 17.82 54.50
CA LYS A 222 -73.58 18.62 54.50
C LYS A 222 -74.77 17.91 53.83
N GLY A 223 -75.96 18.19 54.35
CA GLY A 223 -77.27 17.84 53.81
C GLY A 223 -78.33 18.21 54.84
#